data_AF-A0A0C9Z898-F1
#
_entry.id   AF-A0A0C9Z898-F1
#
_cell.length_a   1.000
_cell.length_b   1.000
_cell.length_c   1.000
_cell.angle_alpha   90.00
_cell.angle_beta   90.00
_cell.angle_gamma   90.00
#
_symmetry.space_group_name_H-M   'P 1'
#
loop_
_entity.id
_entity.type
_entity.pdbx_description
1 polymer ?
#
loop_
_entity_poly.entity_id
_entity_poly.type
_entity_poly.pdbx_seq_one_letter_code
_entity_poly.pdbx_strand_id
1 'polypeptide(L)' 'HIGSIHLVIDGWLAPFAYSYLGIVIVWYDHGKIWQSTLKFIRLRGGSNTTSM' A
#
# COMPACT_ATOMS: atom_id res chain seq x y z
N HIS A 1 13.49 -11.18 15.92
CA HIS A 1 14.17 -11.36 14.62
C HIS A 1 14.92 -10.09 14.28
N ILE A 2 16.25 -10.13 14.25
CA ILE A 2 17.07 -8.99 13.85
C ILE A 2 17.01 -8.93 12.31
N GLY A 3 16.69 -7.76 11.75
CA GLY A 3 16.58 -7.57 10.29
C GLY A 3 15.22 -7.93 9.67
N SER A 4 14.16 -8.08 10.45
CA SER A 4 12.82 -8.28 9.90
C SER A 4 12.21 -6.97 9.41
N ILE A 5 11.75 -6.99 8.17
CA ILE A 5 10.96 -5.93 7.56
C ILE A 5 9.54 -6.45 7.38
N HIS A 6 8.58 -5.70 7.92
CA HIS A 6 7.15 -5.94 7.75
C HIS A 6 6.63 -5.04 6.63
N LEU A 7 5.96 -5.65 5.66
CA LEU A 7 5.29 -4.93 4.60
C LEU A 7 3.80 -4.86 4.93
N VAL A 8 3.27 -3.64 5.02
CA VAL A 8 1.85 -3.37 5.20
C VAL A 8 1.29 -2.89 3.87
N ILE A 9 0.25 -3.57 3.40
CA ILE A 9 -0.47 -3.23 2.18
C ILE A 9 -1.92 -3.00 2.59
N ASP A 10 -2.43 -1.80 2.34
CA ASP A 10 -3.81 -1.45 2.69
C ASP A 10 -4.51 -0.73 1.54
N GLY A 11 -5.77 -1.08 1.32
CA GLY A 11 -6.60 -0.54 0.26
C GLY A 11 -7.68 0.36 0.83
N TRP A 12 -7.79 1.59 0.34
CA TRP A 12 -8.85 2.51 0.74
C TRP A 12 -9.60 3.04 -0.47
N LEU A 13 -10.93 2.98 -0.42
CA LEU A 13 -11.81 3.62 -1.38
C LEU A 13 -12.09 5.06 -0.94
N ALA A 14 -11.55 6.05 -1.65
CA ALA A 14 -11.91 7.44 -1.37
C ALA A 14 -13.38 7.64 -1.72
N PRO A 15 -14.21 8.21 -0.83
CA PRO A 15 -15.67 8.20 -0.96
C PRO A 15 -16.24 8.77 -2.27
N PHE A 16 -15.43 9.51 -3.06
CA PHE A 16 -15.92 10.23 -4.23
C PHE A 16 -15.02 10.21 -5.46
N ALA A 17 -13.95 9.39 -5.51
CA ALA A 17 -13.00 9.52 -6.63
C ALA A 17 -12.33 8.22 -7.05
N TYR A 18 -11.48 7.64 -6.20
CA TYR A 18 -10.57 6.58 -6.61
C TYR A 18 -10.28 5.60 -5.48
N SER A 19 -10.02 4.34 -5.85
CA SER A 19 -9.40 3.38 -4.94
C SER A 19 -7.89 3.63 -4.91
N TYR A 20 -7.32 3.59 -3.72
CA TYR A 20 -5.88 3.70 -3.49
C TYR A 20 -5.36 2.45 -2.81
N LEU A 21 -4.13 2.07 -3.13
CA LEU A 21 -3.35 1.07 -2.43
C LEU A 21 -2.15 1.75 -1.77
N GLY A 22 -2.11 1.78 -0.44
CA GLY A 22 -0.98 2.25 0.34
C GLY A 22 0.01 1.11 0.58
N ILE A 23 1.30 1.40 0.42
CA ILE A 23 2.39 0.49 0.74
C ILE A 23 3.29 1.14 1.79
N VAL A 24 3.38 0.53 2.96
CA VAL A 24 4.17 1.01 4.10
C VAL A 24 5.13 -0.09 4.53
N ILE A 25 6.39 0.28 4.71
CA ILE A 25 7.40 -0.60 5.28
C ILE A 25 7.56 -0.26 6.75
N VAL A 26 7.53 -1.27 7.62
CA VAL A 26 7.73 -1.15 9.07
C VAL A 26 8.88 -2.04 9.48
N TRP A 27 9.80 -1.54 10.29
CA TRP A 27 10.90 -2.35 10.85
C TRP A 27 11.21 -1.93 12.26
N TYR A 28 11.85 -2.83 13.01
CA TYR A 28 12.30 -2.56 14.37
C TYR A 28 13.81 -2.44 14.39
N ASP A 29 14.31 -1.37 14.99
CA ASP A 29 15.73 -1.11 15.14
C ASP A 29 16.02 -0.35 16.45
N HIS A 30 17.01 -0.81 17.22
CA HIS A 30 17.47 -0.20 18.48
C HIS A 30 16.34 0.18 19.46
N GLY A 31 15.41 -0.74 19.78
CA GLY A 31 14.35 -0.40 20.74
C GLY A 31 13.14 0.30 20.11
N LYS A 32 13.23 0.70 18.84
CA LYS A 32 12.26 1.60 18.19
C LYS A 32 11.66 0.97 16.94
N ILE A 33 10.36 1.20 16.76
CA ILE A 33 9.66 0.88 15.51
C ILE A 33 9.80 2.07 14.58
N TRP A 34 10.26 1.81 13.37
CA TRP A 34 10.36 2.75 12.28
C TRP A 34 9.36 2.39 11.19
N GLN A 35 8.88 3.40 10.46
CA GLN A 35 8.07 3.19 9.27
C GLN A 35 8.48 4.14 8.16
N SER A 36 8.22 3.74 6.91
CA SER A 36 8.31 4.61 5.75
C SER A 36 7.22 4.27 4.74
N THR A 37 6.54 5.30 4.24
CA THR A 37 5.55 5.15 3.17
C THR A 37 6.26 5.11 1.83
N LEU A 38 6.15 3.99 1.11
CA LEU A 38 6.78 3.85 -0.19
C LEU A 38 5.97 4.52 -1.29
N LYS A 39 4.65 4.25 -1.31
CA LYS A 39 3.80 4.69 -2.41
C LYS A 39 2.32 4.63 -2.06
N PHE A 40 1.57 5.59 -2.58
CA PHE A 40 0.12 5.49 -2.77
C PHE A 40 -0.17 5.26 -4.25
N ILE A 41 -0.75 4.12 -4.57
CA ILE A 41 -1.08 3.73 -5.94
C ILE A 41 -2.57 3.97 -6.15
N ARG A 42 -2.91 4.94 -7.00
CA ARG A 42 -4.29 5.08 -7.48
C ARG A 42 -4.60 3.89 -8.40
N LEU A 43 -5.55 3.05 -7.99
CA LEU A 43 -6.04 1.95 -8.79
C LEU A 43 -6.97 2.50 -9.87
N ARG A 44 -6.82 2.00 -11.10
CA ARG A 44 -7.76 2.24 -12.19
C ARG A 44 -8.59 0.98 -12.38
N GLY A 45 -9.90 1.14 -12.48
CA GLY A 45 -10.78 0.02 -12.82
C GLY A 45 -10.36 -0.53 -14.17
N GLY A 46 -10.13 -1.85 -14.24
CA GLY A 46 -9.84 -2.51 -15.51
C GLY A 46 -11.06 -2.40 -16.40
N SER A 47 -10.96 -1.64 -17.50
CA SER A 47 -11.91 -1.78 -18.59
C SER A 47 -11.61 -3.12 -19.27
N ASN A 48 -12.30 -4.17 -18.83
CA ASN A 48 -12.48 -5.35 -19.67
C ASN A 48 -13.37 -4.94 -20.84
N THR A 49 -12.80 -4.24 -21.81
CA THR A 49 -13.42 -4.06 -23.12
C THR A 49 -13.30 -5.40 -23.82
N THR A 50 -14.19 -6.33 -23.48
CA THR A 50 -14.51 -7.44 -24.37
C THR A 50 -15.16 -6.78 -25.58
N SER A 51 -14.36 -6.54 -26.62
CA SER A 51 -14.88 -6.20 -27.93
C SER A 51 -15.77 -7.36 -28.38
N MET A 52 -17.09 -7.14 -28.35
CA MET A 52 -18.05 -7.93 -29.10
C MET A 52 -17.88 -7.66 -30.59
#